data_AF-A0A1T7PPX4-F1
#
_entry.id   AF-A0A1T7PPX4-F1
#
_cell.length_a   1.000
_cell.length_b   1.000
_cell.length_c   1.000
_cell.angle_alpha   90.00
_cell.angle_beta   90.00
_cell.angle_gamma   90.00
#
_symmetry.space_group_name_H-M   'P 1'
#
loop_
_entity.id
_entity.type
_entity.pdbx_description
1 polymer ?
#
loop_
_entity_poly.entity_id
_entity_poly.type
_entity_poly.pdbx_seq_one_letter_code
_entity_poly.pdbx_strand_id
1 'polypeptide(L)'
;MASMSARQPSGESEIRVRSEALFGQACKLEVLVAIADIGERPFTLSDLVEAPQYRSRYHKVLTDLCNAELLCRLPKEGRDVPYTRVPSVLWQWAQEYVASVTEMGHG
;
A
#
# COMPACT_ATOMS: atom_id res chain seq x y z
N MET A 1 26.76 19.93 -2.17
CA MET A 1 25.79 19.30 -1.26
C MET A 1 24.43 19.38 -1.94
N ALA A 2 23.89 18.25 -2.38
CA ALA A 2 22.67 18.20 -3.17
C ALA A 2 21.45 18.48 -2.27
N SER A 3 20.75 19.58 -2.54
CA SER A 3 19.41 19.82 -2.01
C SER A 3 18.46 18.82 -2.65
N MET A 4 18.02 17.81 -1.89
CA MET A 4 16.91 16.96 -2.29
C MET A 4 15.64 17.81 -2.25
N SER A 5 15.15 18.20 -3.43
CA SER A 5 13.86 18.86 -3.57
C SER A 5 12.77 17.93 -3.08
N ALA A 6 12.08 18.33 -2.02
CA ALA A 6 10.80 17.77 -1.63
C ALA A 6 9.80 17.99 -2.77
N ARG A 7 9.61 16.99 -3.63
CA ARG A 7 8.49 16.95 -4.57
C ARG A 7 7.22 16.74 -3.76
N GLN A 8 6.50 17.80 -3.45
CA GLN A 8 5.06 17.69 -3.26
C GLN A 8 4.41 17.77 -4.65
N PRO A 9 3.71 16.73 -5.15
CA PRO A 9 2.81 16.92 -6.26
C PRO A 9 1.42 17.30 -5.72
N SER A 10 1.05 18.55 -5.95
CA SER A 10 -0.35 18.97 -6.05
C SER A 10 -0.92 18.40 -7.36
N GLY A 11 -1.54 17.22 -7.27
CA GLY A 11 -2.15 16.47 -8.35
C GLY A 11 -2.50 15.08 -7.82
N GLU A 12 -3.65 14.53 -8.17
CA GLU A 12 -4.00 13.17 -7.74
C GLU A 12 -2.99 12.20 -8.37
N SER A 13 -2.28 11.45 -7.52
CA SER A 13 -1.26 10.48 -7.97
C SER A 13 -1.87 9.55 -9.04
N GLU A 14 -1.19 9.35 -10.17
CA GLU A 14 -1.67 8.47 -11.24
C GLU A 14 -1.97 7.06 -10.69
N ILE A 15 -1.18 6.59 -9.72
CA ILE A 15 -1.41 5.33 -9.02
C ILE A 15 -2.78 5.30 -8.33
N ARG A 16 -3.23 6.43 -7.76
CA ARG A 16 -4.55 6.53 -7.11
C ARG A 16 -5.69 6.49 -8.12
N VAL A 17 -5.54 7.18 -9.24
CA VAL A 17 -6.52 7.14 -10.35
C VAL A 17 -6.65 5.71 -10.88
N ARG A 18 -5.53 5.03 -11.13
CA ARG A 18 -5.52 3.63 -11.57
C ARG A 18 -6.11 2.69 -10.51
N SER A 19 -5.78 2.92 -9.24
CA SER A 19 -6.32 2.15 -8.12
C SER A 19 -7.84 2.28 -8.02
N GLU A 20 -8.37 3.49 -8.18
CA GLU A 20 -9.82 3.72 -8.20
C GLU A 20 -10.46 2.99 -9.39
N ALA A 21 -9.87 3.06 -10.58
CA ALA A 21 -10.40 2.39 -11.77
C ALA A 21 -10.40 0.84 -11.64
N LEU A 22 -9.38 0.26 -11.02
CA LEU A 22 -9.24 -1.20 -10.88
C LEU A 22 -10.05 -1.76 -9.71
N PHE A 23 -10.15 -1.01 -8.62
CA PHE A 23 -10.62 -1.53 -7.33
C PHE A 23 -11.80 -0.77 -6.73
N GLY A 24 -12.23 0.35 -7.32
CA GLY A 24 -13.18 1.29 -6.71
C GLY A 24 -12.68 1.88 -5.39
N GLN A 25 -11.35 1.90 -5.20
CA GLN A 25 -10.70 2.41 -4.01
C GLN A 25 -9.35 3.05 -4.36
N ALA A 26 -9.24 4.37 -4.19
CA ALA A 26 -8.08 5.16 -4.60
C ALA A 26 -6.75 4.76 -3.95
N CYS A 27 -6.75 4.17 -2.74
CA CYS A 27 -5.50 3.84 -2.03
C CYS A 27 -5.14 2.35 -2.04
N LYS A 28 -5.97 1.47 -2.63
CA LYS A 28 -5.76 0.02 -2.51
C LYS A 28 -4.45 -0.44 -3.16
N LEU A 29 -4.11 0.08 -4.33
CA LEU A 29 -2.87 -0.26 -5.02
C LEU A 29 -1.63 0.23 -4.24
N GLU A 30 -1.69 1.43 -3.66
CA GLU A 30 -0.62 1.97 -2.79
C GLU A 30 -0.37 1.04 -1.59
N VAL A 31 -1.45 0.58 -0.95
CA VAL A 31 -1.37 -0.36 0.19
C VAL A 31 -0.79 -1.70 -0.24
N LEU A 32 -1.22 -2.25 -1.39
CA LEU A 32 -0.71 -3.53 -1.89
C LEU A 32 0.81 -3.49 -2.12
N VAL A 33 1.31 -2.42 -2.76
CA VAL A 33 2.74 -2.25 -3.01
C VAL A 33 3.51 -2.01 -1.72
N ALA A 34 3.01 -1.15 -0.82
CA ALA A 34 3.67 -0.91 0.47
C ALA A 34 3.81 -2.21 1.28
N ILE A 35 2.80 -3.09 1.28
CA ILE A 35 2.87 -4.40 1.92
C ILE A 35 3.86 -5.32 1.19
N ALA A 36 3.87 -5.32 -0.14
CA ALA A 36 4.79 -6.14 -0.93
C ALA A 36 6.26 -5.76 -0.66
N ASP A 37 6.55 -4.47 -0.52
CA ASP A 37 7.90 -3.95 -0.27
C ASP A 37 8.44 -4.29 1.14
N ILE A 38 7.56 -4.46 2.12
CA ILE A 38 7.94 -4.92 3.47
C ILE A 38 8.45 -6.38 3.43
N GLY A 39 7.95 -7.18 2.50
CA GLY A 39 8.30 -8.60 2.34
C GLY A 39 7.58 -9.51 3.34
N GLU A 40 8.27 -10.53 3.87
CA GLU A 40 7.67 -11.56 4.74
C GLU A 40 7.61 -11.19 6.22
N ARG A 41 8.06 -9.98 6.56
CA ARG A 41 8.11 -9.53 7.95
C ARG A 41 6.72 -9.10 8.42
N PRO A 42 6.35 -9.38 9.68
CA PRO A 42 5.16 -8.79 10.28
C PRO A 42 5.22 -7.27 10.23
N PHE A 43 4.06 -6.64 10.05
CA PHE A 43 3.92 -5.18 9.99
C PHE A 43 2.65 -4.72 10.67
N THR A 44 2.60 -3.44 10.99
CA THR A 44 1.45 -2.75 11.56
C THR A 44 0.92 -1.70 10.59
N LEU A 45 -0.26 -1.17 10.87
CA LEU A 45 -0.80 -0.04 10.12
C LEU A 45 0.11 1.21 10.19
N SER A 46 0.86 1.37 11.27
CA SER A 46 1.79 2.47 11.45
C SER A 46 3.01 2.36 10.52
N ASP A 47 3.39 1.15 10.12
CA ASP A 47 4.49 0.94 9.18
C ASP A 47 4.09 1.29 7.73
N LEU A 48 2.79 1.31 7.42
CA LEU A 48 2.26 1.60 6.09
C LEU A 48 1.88 3.07 5.87
N VAL A 49 1.64 3.83 6.95
CA VAL A 49 1.05 5.16 6.88
C VAL A 49 1.95 6.16 7.58
N GLU A 50 2.66 6.98 6.80
CA GLU A 50 3.44 8.09 7.36
C GLU A 50 2.55 9.23 7.88
N ALA A 51 1.44 9.51 7.20
CA ALA A 51 0.59 10.66 7.48
C ALA A 51 -0.77 10.23 8.11
N PRO A 52 -1.07 10.63 9.37
CA PRO A 52 -2.23 10.13 10.13
C PRO A 52 -3.58 10.25 9.43
N GLN A 53 -3.76 11.24 8.54
CA GLN A 53 -5.01 11.46 7.81
C GLN A 53 -5.40 10.32 6.85
N TYR A 54 -4.47 9.46 6.46
CA TYR A 54 -4.74 8.32 5.57
C TYR A 54 -5.05 7.01 6.31
N ARG A 55 -4.92 7.00 7.64
CA ARG A 55 -5.00 5.80 8.47
C ARG A 55 -6.36 5.10 8.38
N SER A 56 -7.46 5.84 8.30
CA SER A 56 -8.82 5.29 8.18
C SER A 56 -9.06 4.56 6.85
N ARG A 57 -8.51 5.09 5.76
CA ARG A 57 -8.63 4.51 4.42
C ARG A 57 -7.86 3.18 4.33
N TYR A 58 -6.64 3.16 4.88
CA TYR A 58 -5.79 1.98 4.89
C TYR A 58 -6.36 0.87 5.77
N HIS A 59 -7.00 1.22 6.90
CA HIS A 59 -7.64 0.23 7.77
C HIS A 59 -8.75 -0.56 7.03
N LYS A 60 -9.54 0.09 6.18
CA LYS A 60 -10.54 -0.59 5.35
C LYS A 60 -9.87 -1.58 4.41
N VAL A 61 -8.81 -1.16 3.70
CA VAL A 61 -8.06 -2.03 2.79
C VAL A 61 -7.48 -3.24 3.53
N LEU A 62 -6.84 -3.05 4.69
CA LEU A 62 -6.29 -4.16 5.48
C LEU A 62 -7.38 -5.15 5.92
N THR A 63 -8.56 -4.64 6.27
CA THR A 63 -9.71 -5.49 6.62
C THR A 63 -10.19 -6.29 5.41
N ASP A 64 -10.33 -5.65 4.25
CA ASP A 64 -10.73 -6.31 3.01
C ASP A 64 -9.70 -7.39 2.61
N LEU A 65 -8.40 -7.14 2.79
CA LEU A 65 -7.34 -8.13 2.52
C LEU A 65 -7.34 -9.29 3.51
N CYS A 66 -7.69 -9.07 4.78
CA CYS A 66 -7.89 -10.16 5.73
C CYS A 66 -9.09 -11.03 5.33
N ASN A 67 -10.20 -10.40 4.94
CA ASN A 67 -11.40 -11.11 4.49
C ASN A 67 -11.17 -11.92 3.21
N ALA A 68 -10.25 -11.46 2.37
CA ALA A 68 -9.80 -12.16 1.17
C ALA A 68 -8.68 -13.19 1.43
N GLU A 69 -8.33 -13.44 2.70
CA GLU A 69 -7.29 -14.40 3.10
C GLU A 69 -5.88 -14.08 2.56
N LEU A 70 -5.65 -12.82 2.18
CA LEU A 70 -4.36 -12.33 1.72
C LEU A 70 -3.47 -11.86 2.89
N LEU A 71 -4.09 -11.48 4.00
CA LEU A 71 -3.40 -11.13 5.25
C LEU A 71 -3.91 -11.98 6.40
N CYS A 72 -3.02 -12.30 7.33
CA CYS A 72 -3.36 -12.88 8.62
C CYS A 72 -3.15 -11.84 9.71
N ARG A 73 -4.14 -11.69 10.61
CA ARG A 73 -4.00 -10.88 11.82
C ARG A 73 -3.27 -11.68 12.88
N LEU A 74 -2.20 -11.10 13.42
CA LEU A 74 -1.45 -11.67 14.53
C LEU A 74 -2.03 -11.19 15.87
N PRO A 75 -1.71 -11.88 16.99
CA PRO A 75 -2.11 -11.42 18.32
C PRO A 75 -1.68 -9.97 18.57
N LYS A 76 -2.58 -9.19 19.17
CA LYS A 76 -2.35 -7.76 19.39
C LYS A 76 -1.25 -7.54 20.43
N GLU A 77 -0.22 -6.79 20.05
CA GLU A 77 0.85 -6.33 20.94
C GLU A 77 0.74 -4.81 21.12
N GLY A 78 0.24 -4.38 22.29
CA GLY A 78 0.09 -2.95 22.60
C GLY A 78 -1.11 -2.30 21.91
N ARG A 79 -0.89 -1.18 21.22
CA ARG A 79 -1.99 -0.38 20.60
C ARG A 79 -2.32 -0.81 19.19
N ASP A 80 -1.34 -1.30 18.44
CA ASP A 80 -1.49 -1.67 17.04
C ASP A 80 -1.69 -3.19 16.87
N VAL A 81 -2.42 -3.56 15.82
CA VAL A 81 -2.61 -4.96 15.44
C VAL A 81 -1.56 -5.30 14.40
N PRO A 82 -0.66 -6.27 14.66
CA PRO A 82 0.27 -6.74 13.66
C PRO A 82 -0.41 -7.66 12.63
N TYR A 83 0.10 -7.62 11.40
CA TYR A 83 -0.35 -8.40 10.26
C TYR A 83 0.85 -9.12 9.65
N THR A 84 0.59 -10.26 9.01
CA THR A 84 1.55 -10.90 8.10
C THR A 84 0.88 -11.22 6.77
N ARG A 85 1.63 -11.18 5.68
CA ARG A 85 1.12 -11.52 4.36
C ARG A 85 1.05 -13.04 4.18
N VAL A 86 0.00 -13.49 3.50
CA VAL A 86 -0.09 -14.86 2.98
C VAL A 86 0.55 -14.88 1.60
N PRO A 87 1.37 -15.90 1.24
CA PRO A 87 1.95 -16.00 -0.10
C PRO A 87 0.88 -15.93 -1.19
N SER A 88 1.04 -14.99 -2.13
CA SER A 88 0.11 -14.75 -3.23
C SER A 88 0.82 -14.07 -4.39
N VAL A 89 0.43 -14.40 -5.62
CA VAL A 89 0.92 -13.74 -6.85
C VAL A 89 0.53 -12.26 -6.91
N LEU A 90 -0.49 -11.85 -6.15
CA LEU A 90 -0.97 -10.48 -6.11
C LEU A 90 0.12 -9.48 -5.71
N TRP A 91 1.02 -9.88 -4.81
CA TRP A 91 2.08 -8.99 -4.29
C TRP A 91 3.07 -8.59 -5.38
N GLN A 92 3.54 -9.58 -6.12
CA GLN A 92 4.43 -9.36 -7.26
C GLN A 92 3.72 -8.57 -8.36
N TRP A 93 2.48 -8.96 -8.68
CA TRP A 93 1.67 -8.25 -9.68
C TRP A 93 1.51 -6.76 -9.34
N ALA A 94 1.25 -6.41 -8.07
CA ALA A 94 1.07 -5.02 -7.67
C ALA A 94 2.34 -4.20 -7.89
N GLN A 95 3.51 -4.76 -7.55
CA GLN A 95 4.81 -4.12 -7.78
C GLN A 95 5.09 -3.92 -9.27
N GLU A 96 4.91 -4.98 -10.07
CA GLU A 96 5.12 -4.94 -11.53
C GLU A 96 4.18 -3.94 -12.20
N TYR A 97 2.91 -3.92 -11.79
CA TYR A 97 1.92 -2.99 -12.33
C TYR A 97 2.31 -1.54 -12.04
N VAL A 98 2.64 -1.21 -10.80
CA VAL A 98 3.06 0.16 -10.43
C VAL A 98 4.36 0.56 -11.11
N ALA A 99 5.33 -0.36 -11.25
CA ALA A 99 6.56 -0.11 -12.01
C ALA A 99 6.23 0.24 -13.47
N SER A 100 5.36 -0.52 -14.13
CA SER A 100 4.97 -0.29 -15.52
C SER A 100 4.28 1.07 -15.74
N VAL A 101 3.44 1.50 -14.80
CA VAL A 101 2.74 2.80 -14.88
C VAL A 101 3.73 3.95 -14.67
N THR A 102 4.71 3.77 -13.78
CA THR A 102 5.72 4.78 -13.50
C THR A 102 6.70 4.98 -14.66
N GLU A 103 7.05 3.91 -15.38
CA GLU A 103 7.89 3.96 -16.57
C GLU A 103 7.18 4.63 -17.76
N MET A 104 5.87 4.43 -17.93
CA MET A 104 5.08 5.07 -18.99
C MET A 104 4.88 6.58 -18.79
N GLY A 105 5.04 7.10 -17.57
CA GLY A 105 4.94 8.54 -17.27
C GLY A 105 6.17 9.38 -17.66
N HIS A 106 7.21 8.75 -18.23
CA HIS A 106 8.45 9.40 -18.67
C HIS A 106 8.63 9.47 -20.20
N GLY A 107 7.57 9.20 -20.97
CA GLY A 107 7.54 9.31 -22.45
C GLY A 107 6.97 10.63 -22.96
#